data_AF-A0A2G9U4M0-F1
#
_entry.id   AF-A0A2G9U4M0-F1
#
_cell.length_a   1.000
_cell.length_b   1.000
_cell.length_c   1.000
_cell.angle_alpha   90.00
_cell.angle_beta   90.00
_cell.angle_gamma   90.00
#
_symmetry.space_group_name_H-M   'P 1'
#
loop_
_entity.id
_entity.type
_entity.pdbx_description
1 polymer ?
#
loop_
_entity_poly.entity_id
_entity_poly.type
_entity_poly.pdbx_seq_one_letter_code
_entity_poly.pdbx_strand_id
1 'polypeptide(L)'
;MHCIRSKLYSQEEETRLKGLGADFFRTSRGGLITFHGPGQLVMYPIFDLKRIAPRPIGVRRYVEMLEQVIINCATEDFHISNVGRTQHTGVWVGENRKLAALGIAVSHGVSYHGLALNCNTDLGWYDHVVGCGIEGAEATSLSRECHRDVSIEETVPKMVEQFASVFSCDVA
;
A
#
# COMPACT_ATOMS: atom_id res chain seq x y z
N MET A 1 10.36 5.76 7.11
CA MET A 1 10.05 4.59 7.96
C MET A 1 10.07 3.32 7.13
N HIS A 2 10.94 2.36 7.46
CA HIS A 2 10.96 1.04 6.84
C HIS A 2 10.43 -0.02 7.80
N CYS A 3 9.59 -0.93 7.31
CA CYS A 3 8.90 -1.94 8.12
C CYS A 3 9.25 -3.34 7.61
N ILE A 4 9.74 -4.27 8.44
CA ILE A 4 10.15 -5.64 8.03
C ILE A 4 9.49 -6.75 8.85
N ARG A 5 9.03 -7.83 8.19
CA ARG A 5 8.81 -9.14 8.84
C ARG A 5 10.13 -9.92 8.89
N SER A 6 10.57 -10.26 10.09
CA SER A 6 11.88 -10.83 10.41
C SER A 6 12.32 -12.04 9.55
N LYS A 7 13.46 -11.91 8.85
CA LYS A 7 14.59 -12.89 8.72
C LYS A 7 15.57 -12.60 7.56
N LEU A 8 15.33 -11.57 6.73
CA LEU A 8 16.12 -11.34 5.50
C LEU A 8 17.04 -10.11 5.50
N TYR A 9 17.05 -9.30 6.55
CA TYR A 9 17.84 -8.05 6.58
C TYR A 9 18.85 -8.05 7.73
N SER A 10 20.12 -7.79 7.37
CA SER A 10 21.26 -7.80 8.29
C SER A 10 21.27 -6.54 9.18
N GLN A 11 22.03 -6.57 10.29
CA GLN A 11 22.24 -5.37 11.09
C GLN A 11 23.01 -4.28 10.31
N GLU A 12 23.83 -4.68 9.33
CA GLU A 12 24.56 -3.74 8.47
C GLU A 12 23.61 -2.95 7.57
N GLU A 13 22.61 -3.60 6.97
CA GLU A 13 21.59 -2.92 6.16
C GLU A 13 20.72 -1.99 6.99
N GLU A 14 20.35 -2.42 8.20
CA GLU A 14 19.65 -1.56 9.16
C GLU A 14 20.46 -0.30 9.50
N THR A 15 21.77 -0.47 9.75
CA THR A 15 22.68 0.65 10.05
C THR A 15 22.83 1.58 8.84
N ARG A 16 22.97 1.01 7.64
CA ARG A 16 23.05 1.78 6.38
C ARG A 16 21.81 2.63 6.15
N LEU A 17 20.61 2.05 6.31
CA LEU A 17 19.34 2.76 6.12
C LEU A 17 19.15 3.87 7.18
N LYS A 18 19.51 3.60 8.43
CA LYS A 18 19.53 4.63 9.49
C LYS A 18 20.50 5.76 9.18
N GLY A 19 21.68 5.44 8.62
CA GLY A 19 22.66 6.44 8.18
C GLY A 19 22.18 7.34 7.03
N LEU A 20 21.23 6.87 6.21
CA LEU A 20 20.57 7.68 5.17
C LEU A 20 19.47 8.59 5.73
N GLY A 21 19.16 8.52 7.03
CA GLY A 21 18.11 9.32 7.68
C GLY A 21 16.76 8.60 7.78
N ALA A 22 16.69 7.29 7.53
CA ALA A 22 15.45 6.54 7.68
C ALA A 22 15.33 5.87 9.05
N ASP A 23 14.17 6.02 9.70
CA ASP A 23 13.82 5.12 10.79
C ASP A 23 13.54 3.70 10.28
N PHE A 24 13.96 2.71 11.06
CA PHE A 24 13.84 1.29 10.74
C PHE A 24 13.14 0.53 11.85
N PHE A 25 12.09 -0.21 11.51
CA PHE A 25 11.28 -0.97 12.44
C PHE A 25 11.02 -2.39 11.93
N ARG A 26 11.04 -3.34 12.87
CA ARG A 26 10.60 -4.72 12.63
C ARG A 26 9.15 -4.85 13.10
N THR A 27 8.33 -5.52 12.30
CA THR A 27 6.86 -5.58 12.41
C THR A 27 6.36 -6.99 12.11
N SER A 28 5.17 -7.31 12.60
CA SER A 28 4.48 -8.58 12.34
C SER A 28 3.64 -8.58 11.06
N ARG A 29 3.63 -7.49 10.28
CA ARG A 29 2.82 -7.40 9.04
C ARG A 29 3.16 -8.48 8.01
N GLY A 30 2.19 -8.83 7.16
CA GLY A 30 2.44 -9.60 5.95
C GLY A 30 3.37 -8.89 4.96
N GLY A 31 4.07 -9.67 4.12
CA GLY A 31 5.02 -9.16 3.12
C GLY A 31 6.46 -8.99 3.62
N LEU A 32 7.36 -8.62 2.70
CA LEU A 32 8.79 -8.32 2.93
C LEU A 32 8.99 -6.86 3.32
N ILE A 33 10.21 -6.30 3.25
CA ILE A 33 10.46 -4.87 3.54
C ILE A 33 9.59 -3.93 2.72
N THR A 34 9.26 -2.75 3.26
CA THR A 34 8.62 -1.66 2.53
C THR A 34 9.07 -0.32 3.08
N PHE A 35 8.84 0.73 2.32
CA PHE A 35 9.12 2.12 2.67
C PHE A 35 7.81 2.89 2.89
N HIS A 36 7.83 3.74 3.90
CA HIS A 36 6.87 4.81 4.13
C HIS A 36 7.60 6.13 4.34
N GLY A 37 7.11 7.20 3.73
CA GLY A 37 7.68 8.53 3.85
C GLY A 37 6.71 9.61 3.40
N PRO A 38 7.14 10.88 3.43
CA PRO A 38 6.34 12.01 2.95
C PRO A 38 5.80 11.76 1.54
N GLY A 39 4.57 12.19 1.30
CA GLY A 39 3.86 12.01 0.03
C GLY A 39 3.28 10.61 -0.20
N GLN A 40 3.41 9.69 0.76
CA GLN A 40 2.75 8.39 0.72
C GLN A 40 1.53 8.36 1.66
N LEU A 41 0.36 8.07 1.11
CA LEU A 41 -0.85 7.86 1.90
C LEU A 41 -0.82 6.46 2.53
N VAL A 42 -0.74 6.41 3.85
CA VAL A 42 -0.83 5.17 4.62
C VAL A 42 -2.21 5.09 5.28
N MET A 43 -2.93 4.00 5.01
CA MET A 43 -4.25 3.74 5.59
C MET A 43 -4.20 2.43 6.36
N TYR A 44 -4.68 2.44 7.61
CA TYR A 44 -4.80 1.26 8.46
C TYR A 44 -6.26 0.95 8.79
N PRO A 45 -6.97 0.22 7.92
CA PRO A 45 -8.35 -0.16 8.18
C PRO A 45 -8.38 -1.30 9.21
N ILE A 46 -8.86 -0.98 10.41
CA ILE A 46 -8.96 -1.88 11.57
C ILE A 46 -10.40 -2.39 11.65
N PHE A 47 -10.66 -3.61 11.17
CA PHE A 47 -12.00 -4.17 11.07
C PHE A 47 -12.08 -5.60 11.58
N ASP A 48 -13.20 -5.92 12.24
CA ASP A 48 -13.59 -7.32 12.47
C ASP A 48 -14.11 -7.92 11.15
N LEU A 49 -13.31 -8.79 10.54
CA LEU A 49 -13.61 -9.40 9.24
C LEU A 49 -14.85 -10.32 9.28
N LYS A 50 -15.31 -10.69 10.47
CA LYS A 50 -16.57 -11.46 10.65
C LYS A 50 -17.80 -10.57 10.58
N ARG A 51 -17.65 -9.25 10.78
CA ARG A 51 -18.76 -8.29 10.92
C ARG A 51 -18.82 -7.23 9.84
N ILE A 52 -17.71 -7.03 9.11
CA ILE A 52 -17.60 -5.98 8.08
C ILE A 52 -18.53 -6.19 6.87
N ALA A 53 -19.09 -7.38 6.69
CA ALA A 53 -20.00 -7.69 5.58
C ALA A 53 -21.12 -8.64 6.05
N PRO A 54 -22.24 -8.75 5.30
CA PRO A 54 -23.35 -9.64 5.66
C PRO A 54 -22.96 -11.11 5.85
N ARG A 55 -21.83 -11.52 5.24
CA ARG A 55 -21.19 -12.82 5.48
C ARG A 55 -19.73 -12.58 5.88
N PRO A 56 -19.18 -13.37 6.80
CA PRO A 56 -17.77 -13.29 7.15
C PRO A 56 -16.88 -13.38 5.92
N ILE A 57 -15.88 -12.51 5.82
CA ILE A 57 -14.91 -12.51 4.72
C ILE A 57 -13.55 -13.03 5.19
N GLY A 58 -12.87 -13.77 4.32
CA GLY A 58 -11.49 -14.19 4.55
C GLY A 58 -10.49 -13.07 4.25
N VAL A 59 -9.26 -13.22 4.75
CA VAL A 59 -8.17 -12.25 4.56
C VAL A 59 -7.91 -11.95 3.08
N ARG A 60 -7.95 -12.98 2.22
CA ARG A 60 -7.74 -12.82 0.78
C ARG A 60 -8.78 -11.87 0.16
N ARG A 61 -10.07 -12.12 0.42
CA ARG A 61 -11.15 -11.27 -0.09
C ARG A 61 -11.04 -9.84 0.46
N TYR A 62 -10.66 -9.69 1.72
CA TYR A 62 -10.41 -8.39 2.32
C TYR A 62 -9.27 -7.62 1.60
N VAL A 63 -8.16 -8.29 1.31
CA VAL A 63 -7.06 -7.72 0.52
C VAL A 63 -7.53 -7.34 -0.90
N GLU A 64 -8.27 -8.22 -1.57
CA GLU A 64 -8.83 -7.96 -2.91
C GLU A 64 -9.75 -6.72 -2.89
N MET A 65 -10.56 -6.54 -1.84
CA MET A 65 -11.39 -5.34 -1.68
C MET A 65 -10.56 -4.07 -1.49
N LEU A 66 -9.51 -4.10 -0.64
CA LEU A 66 -8.61 -2.96 -0.47
C LEU A 66 -7.87 -2.60 -1.76
N GLU A 67 -7.45 -3.60 -2.54
CA GLU A 67 -6.88 -3.37 -3.88
C GLU A 67 -7.92 -2.71 -4.80
N GLN A 68 -9.20 -3.09 -4.71
CA GLN A 68 -10.24 -2.48 -5.53
C GLN A 68 -10.44 -0.99 -5.20
N VAL A 69 -10.38 -0.61 -3.92
CA VAL A 69 -10.47 0.81 -3.50
C VAL A 69 -9.40 1.64 -4.20
N ILE A 70 -8.15 1.16 -4.19
CA ILE A 70 -7.04 1.86 -4.84
C ILE A 70 -7.19 1.87 -6.36
N ILE A 71 -7.61 0.75 -6.97
CA ILE A 71 -7.83 0.66 -8.42
C ILE A 71 -8.88 1.69 -8.84
N ASN A 72 -10.05 1.72 -8.19
CA ASN A 72 -11.10 2.68 -8.51
C ASN A 72 -10.61 4.11 -8.35
N CYS A 73 -9.93 4.42 -7.24
CA CYS A 73 -9.34 5.74 -7.01
C CYS A 73 -8.39 6.13 -8.17
N ALA A 74 -7.48 5.25 -8.56
CA ALA A 74 -6.54 5.55 -9.64
C ALA A 74 -7.23 5.68 -11.01
N THR A 75 -8.21 4.84 -11.34
CA THR A 75 -8.85 4.81 -12.66
C THR A 75 -9.98 5.81 -12.83
N GLU A 76 -10.85 5.93 -11.81
CA GLU A 76 -12.06 6.77 -11.87
C GLU A 76 -11.74 8.21 -11.48
N ASP A 77 -10.94 8.40 -10.44
CA ASP A 77 -10.69 9.72 -9.87
C ASP A 77 -9.45 10.43 -10.41
N PHE A 78 -8.48 9.66 -10.93
CA PHE A 78 -7.22 10.15 -11.48
C PHE A 78 -6.99 9.76 -12.95
N HIS A 79 -7.89 8.99 -13.55
CA HIS A 79 -7.87 8.60 -14.96
C HIS A 79 -6.58 7.90 -15.42
N ILE A 80 -5.90 7.21 -14.50
CA ILE A 80 -4.73 6.40 -14.82
C ILE A 80 -5.19 5.12 -15.52
N SER A 81 -4.64 4.85 -16.70
CA SER A 81 -4.97 3.65 -17.47
C SER A 81 -4.14 2.44 -17.03
N ASN A 82 -4.62 1.22 -17.31
CA ASN A 82 -3.92 -0.04 -17.03
C ASN A 82 -3.59 -0.27 -15.54
N VAL A 83 -4.41 0.25 -14.62
CA VAL A 83 -4.26 -0.02 -13.19
C VAL A 83 -4.94 -1.34 -12.84
N GLY A 84 -4.28 -2.21 -12.10
CA GLY A 84 -4.83 -3.50 -11.74
C GLY A 84 -4.04 -4.31 -10.73
N ARG A 85 -4.45 -5.58 -10.61
CA ARG A 85 -3.80 -6.60 -9.77
C ARG A 85 -2.85 -7.42 -10.62
N THR A 86 -1.80 -7.97 -10.00
CA THR A 86 -0.91 -8.94 -10.60
C THR A 86 -0.81 -10.19 -9.71
N GLN A 87 0.08 -11.13 -10.04
CA GLN A 87 0.44 -12.25 -9.16
C GLN A 87 1.08 -11.79 -7.83
N HIS A 88 1.52 -10.53 -7.76
CA HIS A 88 2.15 -9.95 -6.58
C HIS A 88 1.18 -8.99 -5.87
N THR A 89 0.99 -9.20 -4.55
CA THR A 89 0.11 -8.36 -3.73
C THR A 89 0.45 -6.87 -3.85
N GLY A 90 -0.57 -6.05 -4.06
CA GLY A 90 -0.42 -4.64 -4.39
C GLY A 90 -1.27 -4.23 -5.58
N VAL A 91 -1.28 -2.93 -5.84
CA VAL A 91 -1.87 -2.37 -7.05
C VAL A 91 -0.76 -1.85 -7.96
N TRP A 92 -0.92 -2.12 -9.25
CA TRP A 92 0.10 -1.95 -10.27
C TRP A 92 -0.43 -1.17 -11.45
N VAL A 93 0.45 -0.45 -12.14
CA VAL A 93 0.21 0.12 -13.46
C VAL A 93 0.99 -0.70 -14.49
N GLY A 94 0.27 -1.26 -15.46
CA GLY A 94 0.83 -2.33 -16.30
C GLY A 94 1.23 -3.54 -15.46
N GLU A 95 2.29 -4.24 -15.87
CA GLU A 95 2.71 -5.49 -15.22
C GLU A 95 3.85 -5.29 -14.20
N ASN A 96 4.54 -4.15 -14.21
CA ASN A 96 5.79 -3.97 -13.50
C ASN A 96 5.87 -2.72 -12.60
N ARG A 97 4.96 -1.75 -12.71
CA ARG A 97 5.03 -0.52 -11.89
C ARG A 97 4.10 -0.60 -10.69
N LYS A 98 4.66 -0.69 -9.49
CA LYS A 98 3.88 -0.81 -8.25
C LYS A 98 3.42 0.56 -7.77
N LEU A 99 2.12 0.80 -7.80
CA LEU A 99 1.48 2.03 -7.34
C LEU A 99 1.21 2.00 -5.82
N ALA A 100 0.80 0.84 -5.30
CA ALA A 100 0.50 0.68 -3.88
C ALA A 100 0.95 -0.67 -3.32
N ALA A 101 1.43 -0.65 -2.08
CA ALA A 101 1.76 -1.84 -1.32
C ALA A 101 0.63 -2.15 -0.32
N LEU A 102 0.30 -3.44 -0.18
CA LEU A 102 -0.59 -3.92 0.87
C LEU A 102 0.15 -4.91 1.76
N GLY A 103 -0.02 -4.75 3.06
CA GLY A 103 0.57 -5.62 4.07
C GLY A 103 -0.36 -5.71 5.26
N ILE A 104 -1.28 -6.67 5.23
CA ILE A 104 -2.29 -6.88 6.27
C ILE A 104 -1.82 -7.97 7.24
N ALA A 105 -2.15 -7.81 8.51
CA ALA A 105 -2.17 -8.91 9.47
C ALA A 105 -3.54 -8.98 10.15
N VAL A 106 -3.89 -10.16 10.67
CA VAL A 106 -5.16 -10.40 11.35
C VAL A 106 -4.90 -11.12 12.66
N SER A 107 -5.50 -10.62 13.73
CA SER A 107 -5.44 -11.22 15.07
C SER A 107 -6.84 -11.24 15.66
N HIS A 108 -7.28 -12.38 16.19
CA HIS A 108 -8.61 -12.56 16.76
C HIS A 108 -9.77 -12.16 15.81
N GLY A 109 -9.56 -12.22 14.49
CA GLY A 109 -10.54 -11.80 13.48
C GLY A 109 -10.49 -10.31 13.12
N VAL A 110 -9.66 -9.51 13.80
CA VAL A 110 -9.51 -8.07 13.56
C VAL A 110 -8.26 -7.80 12.71
N SER A 111 -8.41 -7.03 11.64
CA SER A 111 -7.31 -6.58 10.79
C SER A 111 -6.49 -5.47 11.43
N TYR A 112 -5.20 -5.44 11.13
CA TYR A 112 -4.31 -4.34 11.45
C TYR A 112 -3.20 -4.24 10.40
N HIS A 113 -2.45 -3.14 10.42
CA HIS A 113 -1.74 -2.61 9.25
C HIS A 113 -2.72 -2.26 8.13
N GLY A 114 -2.31 -2.34 6.86
CA GLY A 114 -3.13 -1.78 5.81
C GLY A 114 -2.42 -1.68 4.47
N LEU A 115 -2.57 -0.51 3.87
CA LEU A 115 -2.05 -0.18 2.55
C LEU A 115 -1.24 1.11 2.59
N ALA A 116 -0.38 1.26 1.58
CA ALA A 116 0.44 2.42 1.34
C ALA A 116 0.37 2.76 -0.15
N LEU A 117 -0.27 3.88 -0.47
CA LEU A 117 -0.46 4.41 -1.82
C LEU A 117 0.53 5.55 -2.05
N ASN A 118 1.31 5.46 -3.11
CA ASN A 118 2.25 6.51 -3.47
C ASN A 118 1.52 7.68 -4.15
N CYS A 119 1.41 8.83 -3.49
CA CYS A 119 0.77 10.02 -4.06
C CYS A 119 1.82 10.88 -4.77
N ASN A 120 2.54 11.70 -4.00
CA ASN A 120 3.74 12.44 -4.44
C ASN A 120 4.99 11.97 -3.68
N THR A 121 5.02 10.68 -3.30
CA THR A 121 6.14 10.03 -2.64
C THR A 121 7.44 10.21 -3.42
N ASP A 122 8.53 10.51 -2.71
CA ASP A 122 9.88 10.38 -3.26
C ASP A 122 10.21 8.90 -3.49
N LEU A 123 10.19 8.49 -4.76
CA LEU A 123 10.38 7.11 -5.18
C LEU A 123 11.84 6.65 -5.11
N GLY A 124 12.82 7.57 -4.99
CA GLY A 124 14.24 7.22 -4.87
C GLY A 124 14.54 6.39 -3.61
N TRP A 125 13.69 6.45 -2.59
CA TRP A 125 13.79 5.59 -1.42
C TRP A 125 13.60 4.11 -1.71
N TYR A 126 12.87 3.75 -2.76
CA TYR A 126 12.72 2.35 -3.16
C TYR A 126 14.03 1.77 -3.73
N ASP A 127 14.93 2.60 -4.27
CA ASP A 127 16.25 2.16 -4.75
C ASP A 127 17.18 1.75 -3.59
N HIS A 128 16.85 2.19 -2.37
CA HIS A 128 17.61 1.84 -1.17
C HIS A 128 17.14 0.55 -0.51
N VAL A 129 16.04 -0.05 -0.96
CA VAL A 129 15.50 -1.29 -0.39
C VAL A 129 15.27 -2.33 -1.46
N VAL A 130 15.80 -3.53 -1.26
CA VAL A 130 15.40 -4.67 -2.08
C VAL A 130 13.97 -5.02 -1.67
N GLY A 131 13.01 -4.62 -2.50
CA GLY A 131 11.57 -4.91 -2.36
C GLY A 131 11.30 -6.41 -2.45
N CYS A 132 10.11 -6.84 -2.86
CA CYS A 132 9.72 -8.25 -2.84
C CYS A 132 10.52 -9.21 -3.77
N GLY A 133 11.76 -8.89 -4.16
CA GLY A 133 12.61 -9.67 -5.06
C GLY A 133 12.00 -9.84 -6.45
N ILE A 134 11.10 -8.94 -6.84
CA ILE A 134 10.39 -9.01 -8.12
C ILE A 134 11.28 -8.35 -9.16
N GLU A 135 11.88 -9.17 -10.01
CA GLU A 135 12.75 -8.72 -11.09
C GLU A 135 11.98 -7.82 -12.06
N GLY A 136 12.56 -6.66 -12.39
CA GLY A 136 11.94 -5.68 -13.30
C GLY A 136 10.79 -4.86 -12.71
N ALA A 137 10.39 -5.08 -11.46
CA ALA A 137 9.39 -4.26 -10.79
C ALA A 137 9.99 -2.93 -10.30
N GLU A 138 9.30 -1.84 -10.60
CA GLU A 138 9.66 -0.49 -10.15
C GLU A 138 8.52 0.13 -9.34
N ALA A 139 8.82 1.05 -8.44
CA ALA A 139 7.78 1.82 -7.77
C ALA A 139 7.29 2.95 -8.68
N THR A 140 5.98 3.23 -8.63
CA THR A 140 5.38 4.42 -9.25
C THR A 140 4.50 5.16 -8.24
N SER A 141 3.96 6.30 -8.64
CA SER A 141 3.10 7.17 -7.82
C SER A 141 2.00 7.80 -8.67
N LEU A 142 0.92 8.25 -8.03
CA LEU A 142 -0.13 9.02 -8.71
C LEU A 142 0.46 10.22 -9.44
N SER A 143 1.42 10.91 -8.81
CA SER A 143 2.05 12.08 -9.42
C SER A 143 2.83 11.75 -10.69
N ARG A 144 3.54 10.62 -10.69
CA ARG A 144 4.30 10.15 -11.86
C ARG A 144 3.36 9.79 -13.01
N GLU A 145 2.30 9.05 -12.73
CA GLU A 145 1.36 8.58 -13.76
C GLU A 145 0.41 9.69 -14.26
N CYS A 146 0.09 10.69 -13.42
CA CYS A 146 -0.72 11.85 -13.80
C CYS A 146 0.08 13.01 -14.40
N HIS A 147 1.42 12.93 -14.40
CA HIS A 147 2.33 13.99 -14.84
C HIS A 147 2.10 15.36 -14.16
N ARG A 148 1.68 15.35 -12.89
CA ARG A 148 1.50 16.52 -12.05
C ARG A 148 1.68 16.15 -10.59
N ASP A 149 1.84 17.14 -9.71
CA ASP A 149 1.80 16.87 -8.27
C ASP A 149 0.38 16.42 -7.86
N VAL A 150 0.31 15.25 -7.22
CA VAL A 150 -0.90 14.67 -6.63
C VAL A 150 -0.60 14.42 -5.16
N SER A 151 -1.11 15.28 -4.30
CA SER A 151 -0.80 15.25 -2.87
C SER A 151 -1.65 14.23 -2.11
N ILE A 152 -1.27 13.98 -0.85
CA ILE A 152 -2.08 13.17 0.06
C ILE A 152 -3.44 13.84 0.30
N GLU A 153 -3.45 15.17 0.47
CA GLU A 153 -4.66 15.96 0.76
C GLU A 153 -5.70 15.85 -0.37
N GLU A 154 -5.25 15.82 -1.63
CA GLU A 154 -6.13 15.59 -2.78
C GLU A 154 -6.64 14.14 -2.81
N THR A 155 -5.81 13.19 -2.42
CA THR A 155 -6.08 11.75 -2.56
C THR A 155 -7.00 11.21 -1.46
N VAL A 156 -6.91 11.73 -0.23
CA VAL A 156 -7.69 11.28 0.93
C VAL A 156 -9.21 11.27 0.67
N PRO A 157 -9.87 12.36 0.23
CA PRO A 157 -11.32 12.35 0.04
C PRO A 157 -11.76 11.32 -1.01
N LYS A 158 -11.04 11.20 -2.12
CA LYS A 158 -11.29 10.20 -3.18
C LYS A 158 -11.16 8.77 -2.64
N MET A 159 -10.09 8.50 -1.89
CA MET A 159 -9.89 7.20 -1.25
C MET A 159 -11.00 6.85 -0.25
N VAL A 160 -11.50 7.83 0.50
CA VAL A 160 -12.61 7.65 1.43
C VAL A 160 -13.91 7.31 0.69
N GLU A 161 -14.24 8.03 -0.38
CA GLU A 161 -15.41 7.76 -1.21
C GLU A 161 -15.35 6.36 -1.84
N GLN A 162 -14.20 5.99 -2.39
CA GLN A 162 -13.99 4.66 -2.97
C GLN A 162 -14.02 3.55 -1.91
N PHE A 163 -13.53 3.83 -0.71
CA PHE A 163 -13.64 2.91 0.42
C PHE A 163 -15.11 2.67 0.78
N ALA A 164 -15.89 3.75 0.93
CA ALA A 164 -17.31 3.71 1.23
C ALA A 164 -18.08 2.88 0.19
N SER A 165 -17.79 3.11 -1.10
CA SER A 165 -18.37 2.38 -2.22
C SER A 165 -18.07 0.88 -2.17
N VAL A 166 -16.78 0.50 -2.08
CA VAL A 166 -16.35 -0.90 -2.13
C VAL A 166 -16.80 -1.69 -0.90
N PHE A 167 -16.78 -1.07 0.28
CA PHE A 167 -17.20 -1.71 1.53
C PHE A 167 -18.69 -1.55 1.83
N SER A 168 -19.42 -0.81 0.99
CA SER A 168 -20.84 -0.49 1.17
C SER A 168 -21.12 0.03 2.58
N CYS A 169 -20.34 1.01 3.01
CA CYS A 169 -20.43 1.62 4.33
C CYS A 169 -20.52 3.14 4.24
N ASP A 170 -21.21 3.75 5.20
CA ASP A 170 -21.22 5.20 5.35
C ASP A 170 -19.92 5.68 6.00
N VAL A 171 -19.41 6.81 5.53
CA VAL A 171 -18.28 7.51 6.16
C VAL A 171 -18.80 8.83 6.68
N ALA A 172 -18.70 9.02 8.01
CA ALA A 172 -19.17 10.19 8.72
C ALA A 172 -18.08 11.25 8.87
#